data_AF-A0A933NIQ5-F1
#
_entry.id   AF-A0A933NIQ5-F1
#
_cell.length_a   1.000
_cell.length_b   1.000
_cell.length_c   1.000
_cell.angle_alpha   90.00
_cell.angle_beta   90.00
_cell.angle_gamma   90.00
#
_symmetry.space_group_name_H-M   'P 1'
#
loop_
_entity.id
_entity.type
_entity.pdbx_description
1 polymer ?
#
loop_
_entity_poly.entity_id
_entity_poly.type
_entity_poly.pdbx_seq_one_letter_code
_entity_poly.pdbx_strand_id
1 'polypeptide(L)'
;MTDAKNDHGARPAHHVEPGHGAEPEGAGPGDPGPGDDLPASPDRPALQGADPQEPDPHGPLYYLCRNLARMVWQYPAARTAVKVLPVVGLVALYLLRFLLYPVFVAVRQRSPTIVGVALALLIIGLTRRFAPRRRWLTLGSMLLAAGVCLVLLLAPVDIVRELSLYVAYNAVDRRPLTRLPLTIKERVYPLTMVDRIVEDRLTGSHYDVSKFEMMRHQNRLYWTAQKTPVGLVNRASLEDVQGVVRVDAGSVAFEMKHFDVKFAHGRDMPLMKDLVHYALPRELSLVDLFDKQIDSHDVTYIQTDGGDWVQVVALIDWDGIFPFTYPRFGGVFVVPERDKGSIRLYRPEEIEKVPFLKDQNLLPEAISDFYAEAWKFNQGFWGWFRRRGITKITQIPEDTNPQPFTVYFKDVAGQEGMFQFY
;
A
#
# COMPACT_ATOMS: atom_id res chain seq x y z
N MET A 1 -10.67 59.56 9.56
CA MET A 1 -10.05 59.09 10.81
C MET A 1 -9.27 57.82 10.43
N THR A 2 -8.11 57.91 9.75
CA THR A 2 -6.73 58.12 10.30
C THR A 2 -6.46 57.17 11.48
N ASP A 3 -5.46 56.29 11.50
CA ASP A 3 -4.10 56.40 10.95
C ASP A 3 -3.47 55.05 10.57
N ALA A 4 -2.57 55.13 9.59
CA ALA A 4 -1.54 54.16 9.26
C ALA A 4 -0.21 54.58 9.89
N LYS A 5 0.69 53.65 10.22
CA LYS A 5 2.13 53.96 10.29
C LYS A 5 3.03 52.73 10.07
N ASN A 6 3.79 52.81 8.99
CA ASN A 6 5.02 52.07 8.70
C ASN A 6 6.11 52.46 9.70
N ASP A 7 7.10 51.58 9.91
CA ASP A 7 8.49 52.06 9.94
C ASP A 7 9.50 51.01 9.45
N HIS A 8 10.50 51.53 8.74
CA HIS A 8 11.58 50.85 8.05
C HIS A 8 12.85 50.76 8.92
N GLY A 9 13.66 49.74 8.64
CA GLY A 9 15.10 49.93 8.39
C GLY A 9 16.05 49.66 9.56
N ALA A 10 17.01 48.75 9.35
CA ALA A 10 18.43 49.08 9.22
C ALA A 10 19.30 47.81 9.18
N ARG A 11 20.10 47.68 8.11
CA ARG A 11 21.36 46.92 8.11
C ARG A 11 22.44 47.75 8.83
N PRO A 12 23.55 47.11 9.24
CA PRO A 12 24.81 47.59 8.67
C PRO A 12 25.76 46.48 8.23
N ALA A 13 26.70 46.92 7.40
CA ALA A 13 27.72 46.16 6.70
C ALA A 13 29.07 46.20 7.42
N HIS A 14 29.90 45.19 7.09
CA HIS A 14 31.36 45.18 6.96
C HIS A 14 32.24 46.01 7.90
N HIS A 15 33.14 45.33 8.61
CA HIS A 15 34.51 45.81 8.77
C HIS A 15 35.53 44.69 8.64
N VAL A 16 36.60 45.01 7.93
CA VAL A 16 37.79 44.24 7.56
C VAL A 16 38.92 44.80 8.43
N GLU A 17 39.88 43.97 8.87
CA GLU A 17 41.34 44.22 8.85
C GLU A 17 42.15 43.32 9.82
N PRO A 18 43.49 43.19 9.61
CA PRO A 18 44.20 41.91 9.69
C PRO A 18 45.41 41.91 10.66
N GLY A 19 46.24 40.86 10.55
CA GLY A 19 47.61 40.77 11.10
C GLY A 19 47.66 40.05 12.46
N HIS A 20 48.74 39.41 12.90
CA HIS A 20 50.12 39.23 12.43
C HIS A 20 50.80 38.27 13.43
N GLY A 21 51.93 37.63 13.06
CA GLY A 21 52.90 37.04 14.00
C GLY A 21 52.95 35.50 14.00
N ALA A 22 53.97 34.87 13.40
CA ALA A 22 55.36 34.69 13.89
C ALA A 22 55.47 33.39 14.73
N GLU A 23 55.99 32.28 14.18
CA GLU A 23 57.41 31.87 14.09
C GLU A 23 57.79 30.90 15.26
N PRO A 24 58.96 30.22 15.29
CA PRO A 24 59.33 29.02 14.53
C PRO A 24 59.98 27.94 15.44
N GLU A 25 60.59 26.90 14.85
CA GLU A 25 61.70 26.02 15.34
C GLU A 25 61.45 24.57 14.85
N GLY A 26 62.41 23.82 14.31
CA GLY A 26 63.84 24.00 14.10
C GLY A 26 64.48 22.68 13.64
N ALA A 27 65.66 22.79 13.02
CA ALA A 27 66.75 21.82 12.86
C ALA A 27 66.48 20.49 12.09
N GLY A 28 67.33 20.02 11.17
CA GLY A 28 68.71 20.37 10.81
C GLY A 28 69.20 19.52 9.62
N PRO A 29 70.46 19.71 9.16
CA PRO A 29 70.90 19.42 7.79
C PRO A 29 71.89 18.25 7.66
N GLY A 30 72.15 17.83 6.42
CA GLY A 30 73.26 16.96 5.98
C GLY A 30 72.81 16.11 4.79
N ASP A 31 73.57 15.89 3.72
CA ASP A 31 74.92 16.22 3.25
C ASP A 31 74.92 15.78 1.75
N PRO A 32 75.66 16.39 0.81
CA PRO A 32 75.66 15.97 -0.59
C PRO A 32 76.87 15.08 -0.91
N GLY A 33 76.66 13.98 -1.65
CA GLY A 33 77.74 13.13 -2.11
C GLY A 33 77.31 12.20 -3.25
N PRO A 34 78.26 11.80 -4.13
CA PRO A 34 78.10 11.97 -5.56
C PRO A 34 77.83 10.64 -6.30
N GLY A 35 77.74 10.74 -7.62
CA GLY A 35 77.20 9.73 -8.51
C GLY A 35 78.00 8.44 -8.63
N ASP A 36 77.34 7.46 -9.23
CA ASP A 36 77.98 6.39 -9.95
C ASP A 36 77.14 6.07 -11.19
N ASP A 37 77.82 6.21 -12.33
CA ASP A 37 77.47 5.65 -13.62
C ASP A 37 77.33 4.13 -13.54
N LEU A 38 76.45 3.53 -14.36
CA LEU A 38 76.61 2.25 -15.06
C LEU A 38 75.31 1.90 -15.82
N PRO A 39 75.35 1.06 -16.88
CA PRO A 39 74.89 1.48 -18.19
C PRO A 39 73.65 0.73 -18.70
N ALA A 40 73.17 1.25 -19.82
CA ALA A 40 72.10 0.77 -20.67
C ALA A 40 71.97 -0.75 -20.79
N SER A 41 70.73 -1.22 -20.68
CA SER A 41 70.27 -2.49 -21.24
C SER A 41 69.07 -2.20 -22.16
N PRO A 42 69.08 -2.67 -23.42
CA PRO A 42 68.09 -2.30 -24.43
C PRO A 42 66.85 -3.20 -24.38
N ASP A 43 65.83 -2.77 -25.12
CA ASP A 43 64.66 -3.54 -25.55
C ASP A 43 63.50 -3.72 -24.54
N ARG A 44 62.69 -2.67 -24.40
CA ARG A 44 61.25 -2.81 -24.20
C ARG A 44 60.50 -1.98 -25.26
N PRO A 45 59.60 -2.58 -26.06
CA PRO A 45 58.82 -1.86 -27.05
C PRO A 45 57.84 -0.92 -26.35
N ALA A 46 57.84 0.34 -26.79
CA ALA A 46 56.94 1.38 -26.33
C ALA A 46 55.47 0.97 -26.56
N LEU A 47 54.77 0.65 -25.47
CA LEU A 47 53.32 0.70 -25.46
C LEU A 47 52.93 2.18 -25.48
N GLN A 48 52.49 2.62 -26.65
CA GLN A 48 51.82 3.89 -26.87
C GLN A 48 50.82 4.14 -25.75
N GLY A 49 50.96 5.29 -25.09
CA GLY A 49 50.02 5.77 -24.10
C GLY A 49 48.62 5.75 -24.69
N ALA A 50 47.75 4.93 -24.10
CA ALA A 50 46.33 5.16 -24.19
C ALA A 50 46.07 6.49 -23.48
N ASP A 51 45.63 7.49 -24.24
CA ASP A 51 45.07 8.72 -23.68
C ASP A 51 44.10 8.34 -22.55
N PRO A 52 44.15 9.00 -21.38
CA PRO A 52 43.13 8.83 -20.37
C PRO A 52 41.81 9.28 -20.98
N GLN A 53 40.96 8.33 -21.36
CA GLN A 53 39.57 8.62 -21.70
C GLN A 53 38.98 9.39 -20.53
N GLU A 54 38.66 10.66 -20.77
CA GLU A 54 37.90 11.47 -19.82
C GLU A 54 36.70 10.63 -19.37
N PRO A 55 36.44 10.53 -18.05
CA PRO A 55 35.29 9.80 -17.56
C PRO A 55 34.05 10.45 -18.16
N ASP A 56 33.40 9.71 -19.05
CA ASP A 56 32.21 10.11 -19.77
C ASP A 56 31.20 10.71 -18.76
N PRO A 57 30.83 12.00 -18.88
CA PRO A 57 30.08 12.74 -17.85
C PRO A 57 28.64 12.25 -17.69
N HIS A 58 28.29 11.18 -18.40
CA HIS A 58 26.93 10.70 -18.56
C HIS A 58 26.78 9.29 -17.98
N GLY A 59 25.99 9.19 -16.92
CA GLY A 59 25.66 7.90 -16.30
C GLY A 59 24.93 6.94 -17.24
N PRO A 60 24.86 5.64 -16.89
CA PRO A 60 24.26 4.60 -17.73
C PRO A 60 22.80 4.87 -18.14
N LEU A 61 22.06 5.63 -17.33
CA LEU A 61 20.70 6.11 -17.62
C LEU A 61 20.64 7.03 -18.86
N TYR A 62 21.64 7.90 -19.05
CA TYR A 62 21.71 8.78 -20.22
C TYR A 62 21.84 7.98 -21.51
N TYR A 63 22.66 6.93 -21.51
CA TYR A 63 22.84 6.07 -22.68
C TYR A 63 21.60 5.24 -23.00
N LEU A 64 20.88 4.77 -21.98
CA LEU A 64 19.58 4.13 -22.16
C LEU A 64 18.57 5.09 -22.81
N CYS A 65 18.43 6.30 -22.26
CA CYS A 65 17.55 7.33 -22.80
C CYS A 65 17.95 7.76 -24.21
N ARG A 66 19.25 7.92 -24.48
CA ARG A 66 19.78 8.30 -25.80
C ARG A 66 19.55 7.20 -26.83
N ASN A 67 19.73 5.93 -26.48
CA ASN A 67 19.46 4.82 -27.39
C ASN A 67 17.96 4.65 -27.66
N LEU A 68 17.10 4.83 -26.66
CA LEU A 68 15.65 4.90 -26.84
C LEU A 68 15.25 6.07 -27.76
N ALA A 69 15.77 7.27 -27.51
CA ALA A 69 15.50 8.44 -28.32
C ALA A 69 15.99 8.27 -29.76
N ARG A 70 17.18 7.71 -29.94
CA ARG A 70 17.78 7.43 -31.26
C ARG A 70 17.00 6.36 -32.01
N MET A 71 16.53 5.32 -31.32
CA MET A 71 15.66 4.28 -31.89
C MET A 71 14.32 4.87 -32.34
N VAL A 72 13.77 5.87 -31.65
CA VAL A 72 12.54 6.57 -32.06
C VAL A 72 12.79 7.57 -33.20
N TRP A 73 13.97 8.20 -33.25
CA TRP A 73 14.29 9.24 -34.24
C TRP A 73 14.90 8.73 -35.56
N GLN A 74 15.54 7.55 -35.58
CA GLN A 74 16.18 6.99 -36.79
C GLN A 74 15.20 6.36 -37.79
N TYR A 75 13.91 6.23 -37.46
CA TYR A 75 12.91 5.77 -38.43
C TYR A 75 12.49 6.93 -39.36
N PRO A 76 12.54 6.72 -40.70
CA PRO A 76 12.26 7.78 -41.67
C PRO A 76 10.83 8.33 -41.51
N ALA A 77 10.67 9.61 -41.84
CA ALA A 77 9.49 10.45 -41.62
C ALA A 77 8.14 9.94 -42.21
N ALA A 78 8.14 8.82 -42.94
CA ALA A 78 6.95 8.25 -43.58
C ALA A 78 5.97 7.53 -42.64
N ARG A 79 6.27 7.42 -41.35
CA ARG A 79 5.32 6.88 -40.36
C ARG A 79 5.22 7.79 -39.15
N THR A 80 4.60 8.96 -39.32
CA THR A 80 4.08 9.77 -38.21
C THR A 80 3.31 8.89 -37.21
N ALA A 81 2.63 7.86 -37.72
CA ALA A 81 2.02 6.79 -36.93
C ALA A 81 2.98 6.12 -35.93
N VAL A 82 4.23 5.81 -36.28
CA VAL A 82 5.19 5.15 -35.36
C VAL A 82 5.64 6.07 -34.21
N LYS A 83 5.60 7.39 -34.41
CA LYS A 83 5.91 8.39 -33.37
C LYS A 83 4.70 8.74 -32.51
N VAL A 84 3.51 8.72 -33.09
CA VAL A 84 2.24 9.02 -32.40
C VAL A 84 1.70 7.82 -31.63
N LEU A 85 1.89 6.59 -32.14
CA LEU A 85 1.44 5.35 -31.50
C LEU A 85 1.91 5.18 -30.04
N PRO A 86 3.19 5.42 -29.67
CA PRO A 86 3.61 5.31 -28.28
C PRO A 86 2.98 6.38 -27.38
N VAL A 87 2.78 7.60 -27.90
CA VAL A 87 2.12 8.69 -27.15
C VAL A 87 0.64 8.36 -26.94
N VAL A 88 -0.06 7.95 -27.99
CA VAL A 88 -1.45 7.47 -27.91
C VAL A 88 -1.55 6.26 -27.00
N GLY A 89 -0.58 5.34 -27.06
CA GLY A 89 -0.49 4.18 -26.18
C GLY A 89 -0.32 4.57 -24.72
N LEU A 90 0.53 5.55 -24.40
CA LEU A 90 0.70 6.07 -23.04
C LEU A 90 -0.56 6.79 -22.53
N VAL A 91 -1.20 7.61 -23.38
CA VAL A 91 -2.47 8.27 -23.04
C VAL A 91 -3.57 7.22 -22.81
N ALA A 92 -3.67 6.22 -23.67
CA ALA A 92 -4.62 5.12 -23.52
C ALA A 92 -4.33 4.32 -22.25
N LEU A 93 -3.07 4.00 -21.95
CA LEU A 93 -2.64 3.33 -20.72
C LEU A 93 -3.02 4.14 -19.47
N TYR A 94 -2.84 5.47 -19.52
CA TYR A 94 -3.21 6.35 -18.43
C TYR A 94 -4.73 6.43 -18.22
N LEU A 95 -5.51 6.53 -19.30
CA LEU A 95 -6.98 6.57 -19.25
C LEU A 95 -7.60 5.22 -18.86
N LEU A 96 -7.01 4.13 -19.32
CA LEU A 96 -7.46 2.75 -19.06
C LEU A 96 -6.76 2.13 -17.85
N ARG A 97 -6.03 2.91 -17.05
CA ARG A 97 -5.25 2.40 -15.90
C ARG A 97 -6.09 1.62 -14.90
N PHE A 98 -7.37 1.98 -14.74
CA PHE A 98 -8.29 1.29 -13.85
C PHE A 98 -8.50 -0.18 -14.26
N LEU A 99 -8.42 -0.52 -15.55
CA LEU A 99 -8.49 -1.91 -16.03
C LEU A 99 -7.27 -2.73 -15.63
N LEU A 100 -6.14 -2.08 -15.34
CA LEU A 100 -4.92 -2.73 -14.89
C LEU A 100 -4.93 -3.02 -13.39
N TYR A 101 -5.83 -2.40 -12.61
CA TYR A 101 -5.94 -2.62 -11.17
C TYR A 101 -5.99 -4.11 -10.77
N PRO A 102 -6.90 -4.95 -11.32
CA PRO A 102 -6.91 -6.38 -10.98
C PRO A 102 -5.62 -7.10 -11.38
N VAL A 103 -4.97 -6.66 -12.45
CA VAL A 103 -3.68 -7.22 -12.89
C VAL A 103 -2.57 -6.88 -11.89
N PHE A 104 -2.50 -5.64 -11.41
CA PHE A 104 -1.52 -5.23 -10.40
C PHE A 104 -1.71 -5.98 -9.08
N VAL A 105 -2.95 -6.11 -8.60
CA VAL A 105 -3.25 -6.90 -7.40
C VAL A 105 -2.83 -8.37 -7.60
N ALA A 106 -3.13 -8.97 -8.75
CA ALA A 106 -2.74 -10.36 -9.04
C ALA A 106 -1.22 -10.55 -9.15
N VAL A 107 -0.51 -9.60 -9.77
CA VAL A 107 0.96 -9.60 -9.85
C VAL A 107 1.57 -9.46 -8.46
N ARG A 108 1.00 -8.63 -7.59
CA ARG A 108 1.48 -8.47 -6.20
C ARG A 108 1.29 -9.75 -5.41
N GLN A 109 0.10 -10.35 -5.45
CA GLN A 109 -0.20 -11.62 -4.77
C GLN A 109 0.69 -12.77 -5.24
N ARG A 110 1.08 -12.78 -6.52
CA ARG A 110 2.00 -13.78 -7.11
C ARG A 110 3.44 -13.29 -7.22
N SER A 111 3.77 -12.13 -6.65
CA SER A 111 5.12 -11.56 -6.79
C SER A 111 6.24 -12.45 -6.27
N PRO A 112 6.08 -13.21 -5.17
CA PRO A 112 7.16 -14.05 -4.68
C PRO A 112 7.51 -15.18 -5.65
N THR A 113 6.50 -15.78 -6.30
CA THR A 113 6.72 -16.85 -7.29
C THR A 113 7.35 -16.29 -8.56
N ILE A 114 6.89 -15.11 -9.02
CA ILE A 114 7.46 -14.43 -10.19
C ILE A 114 8.94 -14.09 -9.93
N VAL A 115 9.28 -13.50 -8.79
CA VAL A 115 10.66 -13.16 -8.42
C VAL A 115 11.51 -14.42 -8.26
N GLY A 116 10.97 -15.47 -7.63
CA GLY A 116 11.66 -16.76 -7.50
C GLY A 116 12.01 -17.38 -8.84
N VAL A 117 11.08 -17.37 -9.80
CA VAL A 117 11.31 -17.86 -11.17
C VAL A 117 12.33 -16.98 -11.89
N ALA A 118 12.23 -15.66 -11.79
CA ALA A 118 13.17 -14.74 -12.42
C ALA A 118 14.60 -14.92 -11.87
N LEU A 119 14.74 -15.07 -10.56
CA LEU A 119 16.02 -15.34 -9.91
C LEU A 119 16.61 -16.69 -10.35
N ALA A 120 15.78 -17.72 -10.45
CA ALA A 120 16.20 -19.02 -10.96
C ALA A 120 16.69 -18.95 -12.41
N LEU A 121 15.95 -18.28 -13.30
CA LEU A 121 16.36 -18.05 -14.68
C LEU A 121 17.65 -17.24 -14.76
N LEU A 122 17.83 -16.25 -13.89
CA LEU A 122 19.04 -15.46 -13.80
C LEU A 122 20.24 -16.31 -13.34
N ILE A 123 20.07 -17.18 -12.33
CA ILE A 123 21.13 -18.10 -11.89
C ILE A 123 21.47 -19.09 -13.01
N ILE A 124 20.47 -19.65 -13.70
CA ILE A 124 20.68 -20.51 -14.88
C ILE A 124 21.41 -19.74 -16.00
N GLY A 125 21.08 -18.48 -16.23
CA GLY A 125 21.73 -17.61 -17.20
C GLY A 125 23.19 -17.30 -16.84
N LEU A 126 23.47 -16.94 -15.58
CA LEU A 126 24.82 -16.67 -15.09
C LEU A 126 25.70 -17.92 -15.11
N THR A 127 25.18 -19.06 -14.68
CA THR A 127 25.91 -20.33 -14.69
C THR A 127 26.28 -20.77 -16.11
N ARG A 128 25.44 -20.48 -17.11
CA ARG A 128 25.79 -20.66 -18.53
C ARG A 128 26.87 -19.69 -19.02
N ARG A 129 26.82 -18.42 -18.59
CA ARG A 129 27.76 -17.37 -19.03
C ARG A 129 29.16 -17.54 -18.42
N PHE A 130 29.23 -17.96 -17.16
CA PHE A 130 30.48 -18.14 -16.42
C PHE A 130 30.96 -19.59 -16.37
N ALA A 131 30.34 -20.49 -17.14
CA ALA A 131 30.65 -21.92 -17.15
C ALA A 131 32.16 -22.18 -17.27
N PRO A 132 32.85 -22.53 -16.17
CA PRO A 132 34.25 -22.90 -16.27
C PRO A 132 34.35 -24.24 -17.00
N ARG A 133 35.53 -24.57 -17.52
CA ARG A 133 35.85 -25.83 -18.22
C ARG A 133 35.45 -27.12 -17.45
N ARG A 134 35.11 -27.01 -16.16
CA ARG A 134 34.55 -28.07 -15.30
C ARG A 134 33.01 -28.13 -15.37
N ARG A 135 32.52 -29.00 -16.26
CA ARG A 135 31.10 -29.32 -16.50
C ARG A 135 30.29 -29.77 -15.27
N TRP A 136 30.94 -30.30 -14.24
CA TRP A 136 30.29 -30.82 -13.03
C TRP A 136 29.82 -29.72 -12.06
N LEU A 137 30.57 -28.62 -11.96
CA LEU A 137 30.19 -27.47 -11.12
C LEU A 137 29.00 -26.72 -11.72
N THR A 138 28.95 -26.60 -13.06
CA THR A 138 27.79 -26.03 -13.76
C THR A 138 26.54 -26.89 -13.59
N LEU A 139 26.67 -28.21 -13.70
CA LEU A 139 25.56 -29.15 -13.48
C LEU A 139 25.05 -29.11 -12.03
N GLY A 140 25.96 -29.09 -11.05
CA GLY A 140 25.60 -28.96 -9.64
C GLY A 140 24.90 -27.63 -9.33
N SER A 141 25.40 -26.51 -9.88
CA SER A 141 24.76 -25.21 -9.72
C SER A 141 23.39 -25.11 -10.42
N MET A 142 23.23 -25.76 -11.58
CA MET A 142 21.94 -25.86 -12.27
C MET A 142 20.95 -26.72 -11.50
N LEU A 143 21.38 -27.85 -10.93
CA LEU A 143 20.53 -28.70 -10.10
C LEU A 143 20.13 -28.01 -8.79
N LEU A 144 21.05 -27.27 -8.16
CA LEU A 144 20.75 -26.47 -6.98
C LEU A 144 19.79 -25.32 -7.31
N ALA A 145 20.03 -24.59 -8.39
CA ALA A 145 19.15 -23.50 -8.85
C ALA A 145 17.78 -24.03 -9.25
N ALA A 146 17.72 -25.17 -9.96
CA ALA A 146 16.48 -25.84 -10.30
C ALA A 146 15.77 -26.38 -9.05
N GLY A 147 16.51 -26.89 -8.05
CA GLY A 147 15.97 -27.33 -6.77
C GLY A 147 15.40 -26.17 -5.96
N VAL A 148 16.10 -25.05 -5.85
CA VAL A 148 15.61 -23.83 -5.19
C VAL A 148 14.42 -23.24 -5.97
N CYS A 149 14.48 -23.20 -7.30
CA CYS A 149 13.35 -22.78 -8.13
C CYS A 149 12.15 -23.68 -7.93
N LEU A 150 12.34 -25.00 -7.97
CA LEU A 150 11.28 -25.98 -7.76
C LEU A 150 10.70 -25.84 -6.34
N VAL A 151 11.54 -25.63 -5.33
CA VAL A 151 11.10 -25.36 -3.95
C VAL A 151 10.38 -24.03 -3.83
N LEU A 152 10.73 -22.98 -4.56
CA LEU A 152 10.03 -21.68 -4.53
C LEU A 152 8.75 -21.67 -5.39
N LEU A 153 8.70 -22.49 -6.44
CA LEU A 153 7.57 -22.63 -7.36
C LEU A 153 6.53 -23.61 -6.81
N LEU A 154 6.99 -24.65 -6.10
CA LEU A 154 6.16 -25.57 -5.31
C LEU A 154 6.03 -25.16 -3.85
N ALA A 155 6.74 -24.11 -3.40
CA ALA A 155 6.54 -23.57 -2.07
C ALA A 155 5.08 -23.17 -2.00
N PRO A 156 4.32 -23.72 -1.05
CA PRO A 156 2.98 -23.24 -0.86
C PRO A 156 3.08 -21.74 -0.60
N VAL A 157 2.16 -20.97 -1.19
CA VAL A 157 1.97 -19.52 -0.97
C VAL A 157 2.10 -19.17 0.53
N ASP A 158 1.75 -20.14 1.38
CA ASP A 158 1.94 -20.17 2.82
C ASP A 158 3.33 -19.76 3.29
N ILE A 159 4.46 -20.25 2.77
CA ILE A 159 5.79 -19.90 3.35
C ILE A 159 6.08 -18.40 3.25
N VAL A 160 5.70 -17.79 2.13
CA VAL A 160 5.90 -16.36 1.93
C VAL A 160 4.97 -15.56 2.83
N ARG A 161 3.72 -16.02 2.97
CA ARG A 161 2.76 -15.44 3.92
C ARG A 161 3.25 -15.56 5.37
N GLU A 162 3.82 -16.70 5.76
CA GLU A 162 4.38 -16.91 7.10
C GLU A 162 5.54 -15.94 7.37
N LEU A 163 6.41 -15.72 6.38
CA LEU A 163 7.50 -14.77 6.49
C LEU A 163 7.00 -13.31 6.55
N SER A 164 5.98 -12.94 5.76
CA SER A 164 5.40 -11.59 5.82
C SER A 164 4.72 -11.34 7.17
N LEU A 165 4.04 -12.34 7.73
CA LEU A 165 3.48 -12.29 9.09
C LEU A 165 4.57 -12.12 10.15
N TYR A 166 5.71 -12.79 10.02
CA TYR A 166 6.84 -12.61 10.93
C TYR A 166 7.46 -11.21 10.84
N VAL A 167 7.60 -10.66 9.62
CA VAL A 167 8.08 -9.29 9.43
C VAL A 167 7.11 -8.29 10.07
N ALA A 168 5.81 -8.46 9.82
CA ALA A 168 4.78 -7.61 10.40
C ALA A 168 4.73 -7.70 11.93
N TYR A 169 4.86 -8.90 12.50
CA TYR A 169 4.92 -9.09 13.96
C TYR A 169 6.03 -8.26 14.63
N ASN A 170 7.18 -8.13 13.95
CA ASN A 170 8.31 -7.36 14.46
C ASN A 170 8.17 -5.85 14.21
N ALA A 171 7.39 -5.45 13.21
CA ALA A 171 7.15 -4.04 12.87
C ALA A 171 6.12 -3.36 13.78
N VAL A 172 5.19 -4.12 14.37
CA VAL A 172 4.09 -3.56 15.19
C VAL A 172 4.54 -3.16 16.60
N ASP A 173 4.14 -1.95 17.00
CA ASP A 173 4.22 -1.49 18.39
C ASP A 173 3.22 -2.29 19.25
N ARG A 174 3.74 -3.02 20.22
CA ARG A 174 2.96 -3.94 21.08
C ARG A 174 2.94 -3.36 22.48
N ARG A 175 1.74 -2.99 22.94
CA ARG A 175 1.55 -2.43 24.29
C ARG A 175 0.79 -3.43 25.17
N PRO A 176 1.34 -3.83 26.32
CA PRO A 176 0.61 -4.69 27.24
C PRO A 176 -0.57 -3.93 27.85
N LEU A 177 -1.74 -4.56 27.89
CA LEU A 177 -2.90 -4.04 28.59
C LEU A 177 -2.89 -4.56 30.03
N THR A 178 -2.84 -3.65 31.01
CA THR A 178 -2.88 -4.01 32.45
C THR A 178 -4.27 -4.47 32.90
N ARG A 179 -5.31 -3.96 32.24
CA ARG A 179 -6.71 -4.31 32.47
C ARG A 179 -7.44 -4.42 31.13
N LEU A 180 -8.51 -5.23 31.09
CA LEU A 180 -9.35 -5.28 29.91
C LEU A 180 -10.11 -3.96 29.73
N PRO A 181 -10.17 -3.43 28.50
CA PRO A 181 -10.88 -2.20 28.21
C PRO A 181 -12.39 -2.39 28.41
N LEU A 182 -13.06 -1.38 28.95
CA LEU A 182 -14.51 -1.41 29.18
C LEU A 182 -15.25 -0.91 27.93
N THR A 183 -16.29 -1.63 27.52
CA THR A 183 -17.17 -1.22 26.42
C THR A 183 -18.25 -0.24 26.90
N ILE A 184 -18.80 0.60 26.00
CA ILE A 184 -19.96 1.45 26.35
C ILE A 184 -21.23 0.62 26.51
N LYS A 185 -21.42 -0.39 25.66
CA LYS A 185 -22.62 -1.23 25.65
C LYS A 185 -22.27 -2.69 25.95
N GLU A 186 -23.09 -3.28 26.81
CA GLU A 186 -23.02 -4.68 27.20
C GLU A 186 -23.73 -5.60 26.19
N ARG A 187 -24.62 -5.07 25.34
CA ARG A 187 -25.42 -5.85 24.38
C ARG A 187 -25.48 -5.15 23.02
N VAL A 188 -25.17 -5.92 21.98
CA VAL A 188 -25.28 -5.54 20.58
C VAL A 188 -26.02 -6.66 19.84
N TYR A 189 -26.90 -6.31 18.89
CA TYR A 189 -27.57 -7.31 18.06
C TYR A 189 -26.55 -8.06 17.18
N PRO A 190 -26.60 -9.41 17.15
CA PRO A 190 -25.77 -10.18 16.23
C PRO A 190 -26.08 -9.85 14.77
N LEU A 191 -25.06 -9.84 13.92
CA LEU A 191 -25.19 -9.53 12.48
C LEU A 191 -26.24 -10.42 11.79
N THR A 192 -26.21 -11.75 12.03
CA THR A 192 -27.18 -12.70 11.46
C THR A 192 -28.64 -12.35 11.81
N MET A 193 -28.88 -11.80 13.00
CA MET A 193 -30.22 -11.38 13.41
C MET A 193 -30.64 -10.12 12.65
N VAL A 194 -29.72 -9.16 12.50
CA VAL A 194 -29.96 -7.94 11.73
C VAL A 194 -30.25 -8.28 10.27
N ASP A 195 -29.42 -9.11 9.65
CA ASP A 195 -29.57 -9.55 8.26
C ASP A 195 -30.95 -10.17 8.03
N ARG A 196 -31.33 -11.16 8.85
CA ARG A 196 -32.63 -11.84 8.72
C ARG A 196 -33.82 -10.91 8.91
N ILE A 197 -33.81 -10.06 9.94
CA ILE A 197 -34.94 -9.15 10.19
C ILE A 197 -35.05 -8.12 9.06
N VAL A 198 -33.92 -7.64 8.54
CA VAL A 198 -33.93 -6.69 7.42
C VAL A 198 -34.41 -7.37 6.15
N GLU A 199 -33.91 -8.58 5.84
CA GLU A 199 -34.35 -9.37 4.69
C GLU A 199 -35.86 -9.68 4.75
N ASP A 200 -36.37 -10.10 5.91
CA ASP A 200 -37.81 -10.32 6.13
C ASP A 200 -38.63 -9.04 5.89
N ARG A 201 -38.12 -7.88 6.31
CA ARG A 201 -38.78 -6.58 6.10
C ARG A 201 -38.65 -6.04 4.68
N LEU A 202 -37.60 -6.44 3.96
CA LEU A 202 -37.37 -6.09 2.56
C LEU A 202 -37.99 -7.11 1.59
N THR A 203 -38.54 -8.21 2.11
CA THR A 203 -39.22 -9.23 1.31
C THR A 203 -40.34 -8.59 0.48
N GLY A 204 -40.27 -8.76 -0.84
CA GLY A 204 -41.18 -8.14 -1.80
C GLY A 204 -40.75 -6.77 -2.33
N SER A 205 -39.65 -6.21 -1.83
CA SER A 205 -39.01 -5.03 -2.42
C SER A 205 -38.08 -5.41 -3.57
N HIS A 206 -37.94 -4.55 -4.58
CA HIS A 206 -37.00 -4.76 -5.71
C HIS A 206 -35.53 -4.54 -5.33
N TYR A 207 -35.20 -4.68 -4.05
CA TYR A 207 -33.92 -4.28 -3.48
C TYR A 207 -33.38 -5.30 -2.50
N ASP A 208 -32.05 -5.38 -2.49
CA ASP A 208 -31.22 -6.18 -1.61
C ASP A 208 -30.37 -5.25 -0.73
N VAL A 209 -29.77 -5.79 0.33
CA VAL A 209 -28.86 -5.05 1.21
C VAL A 209 -27.45 -5.59 1.14
N SER A 210 -26.46 -4.69 1.16
CA SER A 210 -25.05 -5.07 1.30
C SER A 210 -24.75 -5.61 2.70
N LYS A 211 -23.55 -6.17 2.92
CA LYS A 211 -23.01 -6.47 4.26
C LYS A 211 -23.20 -5.25 5.18
N PHE A 212 -23.69 -5.47 6.39
CA PHE A 212 -23.79 -4.42 7.39
C PHE A 212 -22.45 -4.17 8.05
N GLU A 213 -22.06 -2.90 8.08
CA GLU A 213 -20.91 -2.43 8.81
C GLU A 213 -21.35 -1.61 10.02
N MET A 214 -20.63 -1.78 11.14
CA MET A 214 -20.90 -1.03 12.35
C MET A 214 -20.31 0.37 12.25
N MET A 215 -21.13 1.37 12.54
CA MET A 215 -20.68 2.77 12.67
C MET A 215 -21.14 3.36 14.00
N ARG A 216 -20.44 4.40 14.45
CA ARG A 216 -20.86 5.24 15.56
C ARG A 216 -21.49 6.53 15.01
N HIS A 217 -22.62 6.94 15.57
CA HIS A 217 -23.17 8.28 15.32
C HIS A 217 -23.85 8.80 16.60
N GLN A 218 -23.55 10.03 17.01
CA GLN A 218 -24.12 10.66 18.23
C GLN A 218 -24.07 9.75 19.47
N ASN A 219 -22.92 9.11 19.72
CA ASN A 219 -22.71 8.21 20.86
C ASN A 219 -23.61 6.95 20.89
N ARG A 220 -24.24 6.60 19.76
CA ARG A 220 -24.96 5.34 19.56
C ARG A 220 -24.26 4.53 18.46
N LEU A 221 -24.40 3.21 18.55
CA LEU A 221 -23.89 2.27 17.56
C LEU A 221 -25.02 1.90 16.60
N TYR A 222 -24.71 1.90 15.32
CA TYR A 222 -25.63 1.57 14.26
C TYR A 222 -25.01 0.56 13.32
N TRP A 223 -25.81 -0.39 12.86
CA TRP A 223 -25.51 -1.20 11.70
C TRP A 223 -25.98 -0.44 10.46
N THR A 224 -25.11 -0.34 9.46
CA THR A 224 -25.41 0.35 8.20
C THR A 224 -25.11 -0.51 7.00
N ALA A 225 -26.01 -0.50 6.04
CA ALA A 225 -25.85 -1.18 4.77
C ALA A 225 -26.43 -0.33 3.64
N GLN A 226 -25.92 -0.54 2.44
CA GLN A 226 -26.46 0.04 1.22
C GLN A 226 -27.59 -0.80 0.67
N LYS A 227 -28.59 -0.13 0.12
CA LYS A 227 -29.70 -0.76 -0.57
C LYS A 227 -29.42 -0.76 -2.08
N THR A 228 -29.34 -1.96 -2.66
CA THR A 228 -28.94 -2.18 -4.06
C THR A 228 -30.10 -2.84 -4.81
N PRO A 229 -30.43 -2.41 -6.04
CA PRO A 229 -31.51 -3.03 -6.81
C PRO A 229 -31.19 -4.50 -7.12
N VAL A 230 -32.23 -5.35 -7.13
CA VAL A 230 -32.10 -6.78 -7.43
C VAL A 230 -32.04 -6.99 -8.94
N GLY A 231 -31.12 -7.84 -9.40
CA GLY A 231 -31.01 -8.28 -10.79
C GLY A 231 -30.03 -7.45 -11.63
N LEU A 232 -29.28 -8.13 -12.49
CA LEU A 232 -28.21 -7.51 -13.29
C LEU A 232 -28.73 -6.39 -14.21
N VAL A 233 -29.91 -6.59 -14.82
CA VAL A 233 -30.53 -5.58 -15.69
C VAL A 233 -30.87 -4.34 -14.89
N ASN A 234 -31.49 -4.47 -13.70
CA ASN A 234 -31.85 -3.30 -12.89
C ASN A 234 -30.61 -2.56 -12.37
N ARG A 235 -29.57 -3.29 -11.94
CA ARG A 235 -28.29 -2.70 -11.54
C ARG A 235 -27.56 -2.00 -12.71
N ALA A 236 -27.68 -2.52 -13.93
CA ALA A 236 -27.07 -1.94 -15.13
C ALA A 236 -27.90 -0.80 -15.76
N SER A 237 -29.24 -0.88 -15.70
CA SER A 237 -30.20 -0.08 -16.46
C SER A 237 -30.48 1.31 -15.87
N LEU A 238 -29.46 1.95 -15.32
CA LEU A 238 -29.43 3.37 -14.91
C LEU A 238 -29.97 3.73 -13.52
N GLU A 239 -30.60 2.84 -12.76
CA GLU A 239 -30.94 3.19 -11.37
C GLU A 239 -29.65 3.38 -10.55
N ASP A 240 -29.52 4.54 -9.91
CA ASP A 240 -28.47 4.79 -8.93
C ASP A 240 -28.64 3.85 -7.74
N VAL A 241 -27.63 3.75 -6.90
CA VAL A 241 -27.84 3.16 -5.58
C VAL A 241 -28.93 3.97 -4.88
N GLN A 242 -30.00 3.30 -4.43
CA GLN A 242 -31.12 3.94 -3.75
C GLN A 242 -31.11 3.60 -2.27
N GLY A 243 -30.29 4.33 -1.54
CA GLY A 243 -30.47 4.51 -0.11
C GLY A 243 -29.56 3.71 0.80
N VAL A 244 -29.63 4.11 2.07
CA VAL A 244 -28.90 3.51 3.18
C VAL A 244 -29.91 3.00 4.19
N VAL A 245 -29.73 1.77 4.64
CA VAL A 245 -30.45 1.20 5.76
C VAL A 245 -29.62 1.41 7.02
N ARG A 246 -30.26 1.95 8.06
CA ARG A 246 -29.67 2.10 9.39
C ARG A 246 -30.48 1.34 10.42
N VAL A 247 -29.84 0.48 11.18
CA VAL A 247 -30.43 -0.27 12.29
C VAL A 247 -29.71 0.11 13.57
N ASP A 248 -30.44 0.43 14.64
CA ASP A 248 -29.81 0.65 15.95
C ASP A 248 -29.28 -0.67 16.51
N ALA A 249 -27.98 -0.69 16.82
CA ALA A 249 -27.29 -1.91 17.21
C ALA A 249 -27.53 -2.29 18.69
N GLY A 250 -28.02 -1.37 19.54
CA GLY A 250 -28.12 -1.61 20.97
C GLY A 250 -29.36 -1.02 21.65
N SER A 251 -30.43 -0.74 20.90
CA SER A 251 -31.75 -0.50 21.47
C SER A 251 -32.42 -1.82 21.88
N VAL A 252 -33.40 -1.78 22.77
CA VAL A 252 -34.18 -2.97 23.18
C VAL A 252 -35.19 -3.35 22.09
N ALA A 253 -35.79 -2.34 21.45
CA ALA A 253 -36.67 -2.53 20.30
C ALA A 253 -35.86 -2.43 19.00
N PHE A 254 -36.17 -3.30 18.04
CA PHE A 254 -35.54 -3.27 16.73
C PHE A 254 -36.03 -2.06 15.92
N GLU A 255 -35.19 -1.02 15.86
CA GLU A 255 -35.45 0.20 15.12
C GLU A 255 -34.63 0.22 13.82
N MET A 256 -35.35 0.19 12.69
CA MET A 256 -34.80 0.29 11.34
C MET A 256 -35.29 1.58 10.70
N LYS A 257 -34.38 2.33 10.09
CA LYS A 257 -34.70 3.52 9.30
C LYS A 257 -34.12 3.38 7.89
N HIS A 258 -34.90 3.81 6.92
CA HIS A 258 -34.49 3.90 5.53
C HIS A 258 -34.20 5.35 5.19
N PHE A 259 -33.07 5.59 4.54
CA PHE A 259 -32.71 6.90 4.00
C PHE A 259 -32.65 6.78 2.48
N ASP A 260 -33.43 7.59 1.78
CA ASP A 260 -33.37 7.68 0.32
C ASP A 260 -32.24 8.62 -0.08
N VAL A 261 -31.07 8.03 -0.30
CA VAL A 261 -29.79 8.68 -0.57
C VAL A 261 -29.27 8.10 -1.87
N LYS A 262 -28.88 8.97 -2.81
CA LYS A 262 -28.42 8.50 -4.12
C LYS A 262 -26.92 8.53 -4.21
N PHE A 263 -26.29 7.40 -4.51
CA PHE A 263 -24.87 7.36 -4.82
C PHE A 263 -24.64 7.07 -6.30
N ALA A 264 -23.70 7.80 -6.91
CA ALA A 264 -23.29 7.59 -8.30
C ALA A 264 -22.58 6.24 -8.50
N HIS A 265 -21.86 5.79 -7.47
CA HIS A 265 -21.15 4.52 -7.44
C HIS A 265 -21.58 3.75 -6.20
N GLY A 266 -21.71 2.43 -6.33
CA GLY A 266 -22.12 1.54 -5.25
C GLY A 266 -21.27 0.29 -5.19
N ARG A 267 -21.35 -0.38 -4.06
CA ARG A 267 -20.84 -1.75 -3.92
C ARG A 267 -21.77 -2.69 -4.68
N ASP A 268 -21.20 -3.72 -5.29
CA ASP A 268 -21.92 -4.76 -6.06
C ASP A 268 -22.71 -4.25 -7.28
N MET A 269 -22.37 -3.04 -7.73
CA MET A 269 -22.87 -2.45 -8.96
C MET A 269 -21.98 -2.86 -10.15
N PRO A 270 -22.55 -3.11 -11.33
CA PRO A 270 -21.78 -3.60 -12.48
C PRO A 270 -20.95 -2.48 -13.14
N LEU A 271 -19.79 -2.87 -13.68
CA LEU A 271 -18.97 -2.09 -14.62
C LEU A 271 -18.60 -0.69 -14.09
N MET A 272 -19.09 0.35 -14.76
CA MET A 272 -18.73 1.76 -14.52
C MET A 272 -19.41 2.34 -13.27
N LYS A 273 -20.37 1.59 -12.68
CA LYS A 273 -21.04 1.97 -11.44
C LYS A 273 -20.39 1.33 -10.21
N ASP A 274 -19.46 0.42 -10.42
CA ASP A 274 -18.70 -0.23 -9.36
C ASP A 274 -17.82 0.79 -8.63
N LEU A 275 -17.97 0.86 -7.32
CA LEU A 275 -17.16 1.72 -6.48
C LEU A 275 -15.69 1.24 -6.42
N VAL A 276 -15.47 -0.04 -6.17
CA VAL A 276 -14.16 -0.61 -5.83
C VAL A 276 -13.29 -0.83 -7.06
N HIS A 277 -13.88 -1.40 -8.13
CA HIS A 277 -13.11 -1.77 -9.32
C HIS A 277 -13.02 -0.67 -10.38
N TYR A 278 -13.85 0.37 -10.29
CA TYR A 278 -13.91 1.42 -11.31
C TYR A 278 -13.70 2.83 -10.75
N ALA A 279 -14.51 3.27 -9.78
CA ALA A 279 -14.48 4.67 -9.33
C ALA A 279 -13.20 5.00 -8.56
N LEU A 280 -12.86 4.20 -7.55
CA LEU A 280 -11.72 4.45 -6.68
C LEU A 280 -10.34 4.29 -7.38
N PRO A 281 -10.11 3.28 -8.25
CA PRO A 281 -8.83 3.15 -8.96
C PRO A 281 -8.50 4.32 -9.89
N ARG A 282 -9.49 5.13 -10.28
CA ARG A 282 -9.26 6.35 -11.09
C ARG A 282 -8.62 7.48 -10.30
N GLU A 283 -8.86 7.53 -9.00
CA GLU A 283 -8.25 8.54 -8.12
C GLU A 283 -6.78 8.24 -7.82
N LEU A 284 -6.32 7.02 -8.11
CA LEU A 284 -4.94 6.58 -7.86
C LEU A 284 -4.02 6.83 -9.06
N SER A 285 -2.76 7.13 -8.76
CA SER A 285 -1.69 7.15 -9.77
C SER A 285 -1.26 5.73 -10.17
N LEU A 286 -0.49 5.60 -11.25
CA LEU A 286 0.02 4.28 -11.69
C LEU A 286 0.93 3.62 -10.65
N VAL A 287 1.69 4.40 -9.88
CA VAL A 287 2.55 3.90 -8.80
C VAL A 287 1.69 3.46 -7.63
N ASP A 288 0.70 4.26 -7.27
CA ASP A 288 -0.24 3.92 -6.19
C ASP A 288 -1.04 2.66 -6.50
N LEU A 289 -1.38 2.39 -7.76
CA LEU A 289 -2.04 1.13 -8.15
C LEU A 289 -1.14 -0.10 -7.90
N PHE A 290 0.19 0.08 -7.91
CA PHE A 290 1.16 -1.00 -7.66
C PHE A 290 1.51 -1.18 -6.17
N ASP A 291 1.40 -0.13 -5.35
CA ASP A 291 1.73 -0.20 -3.91
C ASP A 291 0.49 -0.28 -3.02
N LYS A 292 -0.66 0.21 -3.48
CA LYS A 292 -1.89 0.30 -2.69
C LYS A 292 -2.95 -0.67 -3.20
N GLN A 293 -3.89 -1.01 -2.33
CA GLN A 293 -5.04 -1.86 -2.61
C GLN A 293 -6.26 -1.24 -1.94
N ILE A 294 -7.34 -1.09 -2.69
CA ILE A 294 -8.63 -0.69 -2.15
C ILE A 294 -9.26 -1.93 -1.52
N ASP A 295 -9.75 -1.80 -0.29
CA ASP A 295 -10.50 -2.87 0.32
C ASP A 295 -11.86 -3.05 -0.38
N SER A 296 -12.14 -4.28 -0.77
CA SER A 296 -13.38 -4.67 -1.43
C SER A 296 -14.44 -5.18 -0.45
N HIS A 297 -14.06 -5.48 0.79
CA HIS A 297 -14.90 -6.20 1.74
C HIS A 297 -15.61 -5.30 2.75
N ASP A 298 -15.01 -4.17 3.12
CA ASP A 298 -15.56 -3.30 4.16
C ASP A 298 -15.88 -1.92 3.57
N VAL A 299 -17.17 -1.65 3.34
CA VAL A 299 -17.67 -0.34 2.88
C VAL A 299 -18.63 0.18 3.94
N THR A 300 -18.19 1.20 4.68
CA THR A 300 -18.97 1.77 5.78
C THR A 300 -19.76 2.99 5.31
N TYR A 301 -21.03 3.09 5.70
CA TYR A 301 -21.87 4.24 5.35
C TYR A 301 -22.03 5.14 6.56
N ILE A 302 -21.45 6.34 6.50
CA ILE A 302 -21.41 7.25 7.65
C ILE A 302 -22.28 8.47 7.38
N GLN A 303 -23.06 8.86 8.38
CA GLN A 303 -23.77 10.14 8.37
C GLN A 303 -22.86 11.23 8.94
N THR A 304 -22.61 12.26 8.14
CA THR A 304 -21.86 13.46 8.53
C THR A 304 -22.65 14.34 9.49
N ASP A 305 -21.98 15.27 10.17
CA ASP A 305 -22.63 16.23 11.08
C ASP A 305 -23.61 17.17 10.35
N GLY A 306 -23.40 17.40 9.06
CA GLY A 306 -24.32 18.16 8.20
C GLY A 306 -25.58 17.39 7.79
N GLY A 307 -25.68 16.11 8.17
CA GLY A 307 -26.81 15.24 7.83
C GLY A 307 -26.65 14.47 6.52
N ASP A 308 -25.62 14.77 5.73
CA ASP A 308 -25.29 14.08 4.48
C ASP A 308 -24.70 12.69 4.74
N TRP A 309 -24.89 11.79 3.78
CA TRP A 309 -24.34 10.44 3.84
C TRP A 309 -23.12 10.29 2.94
N VAL A 310 -22.12 9.57 3.44
CA VAL A 310 -20.88 9.27 2.71
C VAL A 310 -20.57 7.79 2.79
N GLN A 311 -19.97 7.25 1.73
CA GLN A 311 -19.38 5.91 1.74
C GLN A 311 -17.91 6.05 2.06
N VAL A 312 -17.45 5.29 3.04
CA VAL A 312 -16.06 5.27 3.48
C VAL A 312 -15.49 3.92 3.12
N VAL A 313 -14.44 3.93 2.29
CA VAL A 313 -13.75 2.73 1.83
C VAL A 313 -12.29 2.84 2.23
N ALA A 314 -11.80 1.83 2.94
CA ALA A 314 -10.43 1.83 3.41
C ALA A 314 -9.42 1.51 2.29
N LEU A 315 -8.23 2.11 2.43
CA LEU A 315 -7.09 1.89 1.57
C LEU A 315 -6.02 1.09 2.34
N ILE A 316 -5.54 0.04 1.71
CA ILE A 316 -4.48 -0.84 2.20
C ILE A 316 -3.19 -0.46 1.46
N ASP A 317 -2.23 0.08 2.18
CA ASP A 317 -0.87 0.29 1.68
C ASP A 317 -0.03 -0.95 1.93
N TRP A 318 0.78 -1.37 0.96
CA TRP A 318 1.67 -2.51 1.12
C TRP A 318 3.08 -2.01 1.42
N ASP A 319 3.56 -2.31 2.61
CA ASP A 319 4.88 -1.90 3.09
C ASP A 319 5.85 -3.10 3.07
N GLY A 320 7.16 -2.84 3.05
CA GLY A 320 8.21 -3.85 3.02
C GLY A 320 8.99 -3.93 1.69
N ILE A 321 9.89 -4.92 1.60
CA ILE A 321 10.76 -5.11 0.44
C ILE A 321 10.08 -6.12 -0.50
N PHE A 322 9.72 -5.69 -1.71
CA PHE A 322 9.21 -6.59 -2.75
C PHE A 322 10.15 -7.80 -2.92
N PRO A 323 9.70 -9.06 -2.75
CA PRO A 323 8.30 -9.55 -2.72
C PRO A 323 7.69 -9.83 -1.32
N PHE A 324 8.38 -9.54 -0.23
CA PHE A 324 7.93 -9.77 1.15
C PHE A 324 7.21 -8.53 1.72
N THR A 325 6.08 -8.20 1.12
CA THR A 325 5.24 -7.07 1.56
C THR A 325 4.20 -7.50 2.57
N TYR A 326 3.81 -6.60 3.47
CA TYR A 326 2.73 -6.79 4.43
C TYR A 326 1.75 -5.61 4.35
N PRO A 327 0.45 -5.84 4.64
CA PRO A 327 -0.56 -4.80 4.53
C PRO A 327 -0.49 -3.84 5.73
N ARG A 328 -0.71 -2.56 5.45
CA ARG A 328 -0.75 -1.46 6.41
C ARG A 328 -1.93 -0.56 6.06
N PHE A 329 -2.48 0.11 7.07
CA PHE A 329 -3.55 1.08 6.85
C PHE A 329 -3.01 2.31 6.11
N GLY A 330 -3.54 2.55 4.90
CA GLY A 330 -3.12 3.62 3.97
C GLY A 330 -4.01 4.85 3.95
N GLY A 331 -5.12 4.83 4.69
CA GLY A 331 -6.11 5.91 4.75
C GLY A 331 -7.50 5.46 4.30
N VAL A 332 -8.36 6.42 4.00
CA VAL A 332 -9.74 6.15 3.57
C VAL A 332 -10.16 7.05 2.40
N PHE A 333 -10.88 6.46 1.46
CA PHE A 333 -11.66 7.19 0.48
C PHE A 333 -13.01 7.55 1.05
N VAL A 334 -13.38 8.82 0.94
CA VAL A 334 -14.72 9.32 1.26
C VAL A 334 -15.41 9.66 -0.04
N VAL A 335 -16.51 8.97 -0.30
CA VAL A 335 -17.34 9.10 -1.49
C VAL A 335 -18.63 9.79 -1.07
N PRO A 336 -18.85 11.05 -1.46
CA PRO A 336 -20.05 11.77 -1.11
C PRO A 336 -21.28 11.21 -1.83
N GLU A 337 -22.46 11.60 -1.35
CA GLU A 337 -23.71 11.47 -2.09
C GLU A 337 -23.59 12.11 -3.48
N ARG A 338 -24.37 11.61 -4.44
CA ARG A 338 -24.47 12.16 -5.79
C ARG A 338 -24.74 13.67 -5.71
N ASP A 339 -24.04 14.42 -6.56
CA ASP A 339 -24.11 15.88 -6.69
C ASP A 339 -23.61 16.71 -5.49
N LYS A 340 -23.15 16.09 -4.40
CA LYS A 340 -22.65 16.79 -3.19
C LYS A 340 -21.13 16.96 -3.11
N GLY A 341 -20.37 16.37 -4.04
CA GLY A 341 -18.93 16.58 -4.10
C GLY A 341 -18.18 15.58 -4.97
N SER A 342 -16.85 15.66 -4.91
CA SER A 342 -15.93 14.71 -5.51
C SER A 342 -15.43 13.70 -4.47
N ILE A 343 -14.97 12.53 -4.94
CA ILE A 343 -14.26 11.56 -4.11
C ILE A 343 -13.01 12.23 -3.53
N ARG A 344 -12.71 11.97 -2.25
CA ARG A 344 -11.51 12.47 -1.58
C ARG A 344 -10.80 11.35 -0.84
N LEU A 345 -9.47 11.32 -0.94
CA LEU A 345 -8.62 10.46 -0.14
C LEU A 345 -8.15 11.23 1.09
N TYR A 346 -8.42 10.68 2.28
CA TYR A 346 -7.86 11.16 3.54
C TYR A 346 -6.75 10.21 3.99
N ARG A 347 -5.57 10.77 4.25
CA ARG A 347 -4.44 10.02 4.80
C ARG A 347 -4.65 9.73 6.29
N PRO A 348 -3.96 8.72 6.87
CA PRO A 348 -4.09 8.39 8.28
C PRO A 348 -3.95 9.60 9.22
N GLU A 349 -3.05 10.54 8.92
CA GLU A 349 -2.80 11.74 9.75
C GLU A 349 -3.90 12.82 9.61
N GLU A 350 -4.76 12.71 8.60
CA GLU A 350 -5.85 13.66 8.35
C GLU A 350 -7.16 13.20 8.97
N ILE A 351 -7.31 11.89 9.21
CA ILE A 351 -8.54 11.27 9.74
C ILE A 351 -8.92 11.86 11.10
N GLU A 352 -7.95 12.06 12.01
CA GLU A 352 -8.22 12.65 13.34
C GLU A 352 -8.78 14.07 13.27
N LYS A 353 -8.54 14.79 12.15
CA LYS A 353 -9.00 16.17 11.94
C LYS A 353 -10.43 16.23 11.40
N VAL A 354 -10.96 15.11 10.91
CA VAL A 354 -12.29 15.03 10.29
C VAL A 354 -13.30 14.54 11.33
N PRO A 355 -14.27 15.38 11.77
CA PRO A 355 -15.14 15.07 12.91
C PRO A 355 -15.93 13.77 12.78
N PHE A 356 -16.49 13.48 11.61
CA PHE A 356 -17.33 12.27 11.39
C PHE A 356 -16.52 10.98 11.23
N LEU A 357 -15.23 11.06 10.93
CA LEU A 357 -14.31 9.92 10.83
C LEU A 357 -13.63 9.61 12.17
N LYS A 358 -13.60 10.58 13.08
CA LYS A 358 -13.01 10.42 14.39
C LYS A 358 -13.73 9.34 15.20
N ASP A 359 -12.97 8.53 15.93
CA ASP A 359 -13.44 7.45 16.80
C ASP A 359 -14.20 6.32 16.06
N GLN A 360 -14.12 6.25 14.73
CA GLN A 360 -14.69 5.18 13.91
C GLN A 360 -13.70 4.05 13.70
N ASN A 361 -14.21 2.84 13.46
CA ASN A 361 -13.39 1.73 13.00
C ASN A 361 -13.24 1.86 11.48
N LEU A 362 -12.08 2.32 11.05
CA LEU A 362 -11.74 2.48 9.63
C LEU A 362 -10.74 1.42 9.17
N LEU A 363 -10.30 0.55 10.07
CA LEU A 363 -9.32 -0.49 9.78
C LEU A 363 -10.02 -1.69 9.11
N PRO A 364 -9.60 -2.10 7.90
CA PRO A 364 -10.10 -3.30 7.25
C PRO A 364 -9.95 -4.54 8.11
N GLU A 365 -10.97 -5.39 8.13
CA GLU A 365 -10.93 -6.71 8.77
C GLU A 365 -9.74 -7.53 8.26
N ALA A 366 -9.44 -7.48 6.96
CA ALA A 366 -8.31 -8.19 6.36
C ALA A 366 -6.94 -7.76 6.93
N ILE A 367 -6.78 -6.47 7.29
CA ILE A 367 -5.55 -6.00 7.94
C ILE A 367 -5.49 -6.53 9.37
N SER A 368 -6.59 -6.43 10.10
CA SER A 368 -6.66 -6.91 11.48
C SER A 368 -6.43 -8.41 11.57
N ASP A 369 -6.99 -9.20 10.66
CA ASP A 369 -6.79 -10.65 10.61
C ASP A 369 -5.33 -10.99 10.39
N PHE A 370 -4.68 -10.26 9.49
CA PHE A 370 -3.27 -10.43 9.21
C PHE A 370 -2.41 -10.15 10.46
N TYR A 371 -2.66 -9.04 11.17
CA TYR A 371 -1.90 -8.71 12.39
C TYR A 371 -2.25 -9.62 13.57
N ALA A 372 -3.51 -10.03 13.71
CA ALA A 372 -3.93 -10.99 14.71
C ALA A 372 -3.29 -12.36 14.47
N GLU A 373 -3.18 -12.80 13.21
CA GLU A 373 -2.48 -14.03 12.88
C GLU A 373 -0.98 -13.92 13.13
N ALA A 374 -0.38 -12.75 12.91
CA ALA A 374 1.04 -12.51 13.16
C ALA A 374 1.43 -12.77 14.64
N TRP A 375 0.49 -12.68 15.58
CA TRP A 375 0.72 -13.02 17.00
C TRP A 375 1.13 -14.48 17.24
N LYS A 376 0.96 -15.37 16.26
CA LYS A 376 1.51 -16.73 16.33
C LYS A 376 3.04 -16.78 16.51
N PHE A 377 3.73 -15.69 16.18
CA PHE A 377 5.17 -15.53 16.36
C PHE A 377 5.56 -14.91 17.72
N ASN A 378 4.67 -14.88 18.71
CA ASN A 378 4.97 -14.37 20.05
C ASN A 378 6.17 -15.04 20.74
N GLN A 379 6.44 -16.32 20.45
CA GLN A 379 7.61 -17.06 20.93
C GLN A 379 8.79 -17.05 19.93
N GLY A 380 8.75 -16.16 18.94
CA GLY A 380 9.73 -16.04 17.86
C GLY A 380 9.58 -17.09 16.76
N PHE A 381 10.37 -16.93 15.70
CA PHE A 381 10.34 -17.80 14.51
C PHE A 381 10.60 -19.28 14.84
N TRP A 382 11.52 -19.55 15.77
CA TRP A 382 11.83 -20.92 16.20
C TRP A 382 10.69 -21.56 17.01
N GLY A 383 9.87 -20.78 17.72
CA GLY A 383 8.68 -21.25 18.41
C GLY A 383 7.64 -21.78 17.42
N TRP A 384 7.43 -21.05 16.33
CA TRP A 384 6.60 -21.49 15.20
C TRP A 384 7.12 -22.77 14.54
N PHE A 385 8.42 -22.85 14.22
CA PHE A 385 9.02 -24.06 13.61
C PHE A 385 8.82 -25.31 14.48
N ARG A 386 8.84 -25.13 15.82
CA ARG A 386 8.64 -26.20 16.81
C ARG A 386 7.18 -26.42 17.19
N ARG A 387 6.24 -25.68 16.60
CA ARG A 387 4.80 -25.68 16.89
C ARG A 387 4.47 -25.55 18.38
N ARG A 388 5.21 -24.71 19.10
CA ARG A 388 5.01 -24.48 20.54
C ARG A 388 4.45 -23.09 20.80
N GLY A 389 3.40 -23.02 21.63
CA GLY A 389 2.82 -21.75 22.08
C GLY A 389 2.25 -20.86 21.00
N ILE A 390 1.87 -21.42 19.85
CA ILE A 390 1.27 -20.70 18.74
C ILE A 390 -0.14 -20.25 19.14
N THR A 391 -0.36 -18.94 19.18
CA THR A 391 -1.71 -18.38 19.23
C THR A 391 -2.37 -18.53 17.87
N LYS A 392 -3.56 -19.12 17.81
CA LYS A 392 -4.35 -19.26 16.59
C LYS A 392 -5.72 -18.63 16.81
N ILE A 393 -6.15 -17.82 15.86
CA ILE A 393 -7.51 -17.29 15.82
C ILE A 393 -8.48 -18.45 15.59
N THR A 394 -9.49 -18.57 16.43
CA THR A 394 -10.52 -19.59 16.28
C THR A 394 -11.48 -19.16 15.18
N GLN A 395 -11.43 -19.84 14.04
CA GLN A 395 -12.42 -19.66 12.98
C GLN A 395 -13.58 -20.62 13.22
N ILE A 396 -14.80 -20.08 13.24
CA ILE A 396 -16.04 -20.85 13.32
C ILE A 396 -16.62 -20.88 11.90
N PRO A 397 -16.55 -22.02 11.17
CA PRO A 397 -16.89 -22.07 9.75
C PRO A 397 -18.35 -21.73 9.42
N GLU A 398 -19.25 -21.88 10.39
CA GLU A 398 -20.69 -21.70 10.25
C GLU A 398 -21.19 -20.35 10.80
N ASP A 399 -20.29 -19.52 11.35
CA ASP A 399 -20.65 -18.22 11.89
C ASP A 399 -20.76 -17.19 10.77
N THR A 400 -21.85 -16.44 10.75
CA THR A 400 -22.07 -15.34 9.80
C THR A 400 -21.26 -14.10 10.18
N ASN A 401 -20.84 -13.99 11.43
CA ASN A 401 -20.06 -12.87 11.95
C ASN A 401 -18.70 -13.36 12.49
N PRO A 402 -17.75 -13.73 11.62
CA PRO A 402 -16.43 -14.15 12.06
C PRO A 402 -15.70 -13.02 12.80
N GLN A 403 -14.71 -13.39 13.62
CA GLN A 403 -13.77 -12.42 14.18
C GLN A 403 -13.02 -11.71 13.04
N PRO A 404 -12.72 -10.40 13.17
CA PRO A 404 -12.79 -9.59 14.38
C PRO A 404 -14.18 -9.02 14.69
N PHE A 405 -14.47 -8.87 15.97
CA PHE A 405 -15.65 -8.15 16.41
C PHE A 405 -15.36 -6.65 16.55
N THR A 406 -16.19 -5.80 15.94
CA THR A 406 -16.07 -4.34 16.08
C THR A 406 -16.96 -3.85 17.22
N VAL A 407 -16.37 -3.23 18.25
CA VAL A 407 -17.09 -2.64 19.38
C VAL A 407 -16.42 -1.35 19.84
N TYR A 408 -17.20 -0.49 20.48
CA TYR A 408 -16.71 0.72 21.10
C TYR A 408 -16.14 0.48 22.50
N PHE A 409 -14.91 0.95 22.72
CA PHE A 409 -14.21 0.90 24.00
C PHE A 409 -13.93 2.30 24.55
N LYS A 410 -14.06 2.46 25.87
CA LYS A 410 -13.80 3.72 26.58
C LYS A 410 -12.31 3.97 26.85
N ASP A 411 -11.51 2.92 26.98
CA ASP A 411 -10.09 3.02 27.36
C ASP A 411 -9.30 1.82 26.83
N VAL A 412 -8.75 1.95 25.63
CA VAL A 412 -7.74 1.06 25.06
C VAL A 412 -6.41 1.81 25.07
N ALA A 413 -5.57 1.52 26.07
CA ALA A 413 -4.27 2.18 26.23
C ALA A 413 -4.35 3.73 26.24
N GLY A 414 -5.39 4.30 26.87
CA GLY A 414 -5.62 5.74 26.94
C GLY A 414 -6.35 6.35 25.73
N GLN A 415 -6.80 5.52 24.79
CA GLN A 415 -7.61 5.94 23.64
C GLN A 415 -9.05 5.44 23.78
N GLU A 416 -9.99 6.25 23.29
CA GLU A 416 -11.41 5.95 23.24
C GLU A 416 -11.83 5.87 21.76
N GLY A 417 -12.64 4.87 21.40
CA GLY A 417 -13.04 4.68 20.02
C GLY A 417 -13.62 3.30 19.69
N MET A 418 -14.00 3.12 18.42
CA MET A 418 -14.35 1.82 17.86
C MET A 418 -13.08 1.02 17.54
N PHE A 419 -12.97 -0.20 18.07
CA PHE A 419 -11.84 -1.10 17.81
C PHE A 419 -12.34 -2.49 17.42
N GLN A 420 -11.52 -3.16 16.61
CA GLN A 420 -11.65 -4.59 16.34
C GLN A 420 -10.96 -5.40 17.45
N PHE A 421 -11.62 -6.45 17.93
CA PHE A 421 -11.07 -7.37 18.92
C PHE A 421 -11.26 -8.84 18.51
N TYR A 422 -10.35 -9.68 18.99
CA TYR A 422 -10.29 -11.13 18.76
C TYR A 422 -10.48 -11.90 20.07
#